data_AF-A0AAT9FQP5-F1
#
_entry.id   AF-A0AAT9FQP5-F1
#
_cell.length_a   1.000
_cell.length_b   1.000
_cell.length_c   1.000
_cell.angle_alpha   90.00
_cell.angle_beta   90.00
_cell.angle_gamma   90.00
#
_symmetry.space_group_name_H-M   'P 1'
#
loop_
_entity.id
_entity.type
_entity.pdbx_description
1 polymer ?
#
loop_
_entity_poly.entity_id
_entity_poly.type
_entity_poly.pdbx_seq_one_letter_code
_entity_poly.pdbx_strand_id
1 'polypeptide(L)'
;MKTYHITLLAAVAASIAACAPYPEGTGPRMPGMLQQTPPESQSQADEVPAPTVDVDSSVPVGRPTPDGKKGMVISPYRPYNVIDVTGYRSGDIVGDPSTASVDPATGQPIPSTSKHFRIP
;
A
#
# COMPACT_ATOMS: atom_id res chain seq x y z
N MET A 1 9.40 -24.43 55.54
CA MET A 1 8.58 -23.96 54.41
C MET A 1 9.05 -22.55 54.08
N LYS A 2 9.61 -22.32 52.88
CA LYS A 2 10.21 -21.03 52.48
C LYS A 2 9.27 -20.35 51.50
N THR A 3 8.73 -19.20 51.90
CA THR A 3 7.85 -18.36 51.09
C THR A 3 8.72 -17.46 50.21
N TYR A 4 8.53 -17.52 48.89
CA TYR A 4 9.19 -16.63 47.94
C TYR A 4 8.22 -15.52 47.54
N HIS A 5 8.51 -14.29 47.98
CA HIS A 5 7.83 -13.08 47.53
C HIS A 5 8.45 -12.64 46.20
N ILE A 6 7.72 -12.80 45.10
CA ILE A 6 8.08 -12.25 43.79
C ILE A 6 7.29 -10.96 43.61
N THR A 7 7.93 -9.83 43.90
CA THR A 7 7.37 -8.50 43.64
C THR A 7 7.83 -8.06 42.26
N LEU A 8 6.99 -8.24 41.24
CA LEU A 8 7.25 -7.81 39.87
C LEU A 8 6.71 -6.39 39.70
N LEU A 9 7.58 -5.38 39.74
CA LEU A 9 7.25 -3.99 39.43
C LEU A 9 7.07 -3.86 37.91
N ALA A 10 5.82 -3.75 37.45
CA ALA A 10 5.51 -3.36 36.09
C ALA A 10 5.60 -1.83 35.95
N ALA A 11 6.62 -1.35 35.25
CA ALA A 11 6.70 0.05 34.84
C ALA A 11 5.75 0.29 33.67
N VAL A 12 4.61 0.93 33.94
CA VAL A 12 3.65 1.38 32.93
C VAL A 12 4.17 2.69 32.34
N ALA A 13 4.76 2.63 31.15
CA ALA A 13 5.06 3.82 30.35
C ALA A 13 3.78 4.26 29.63
N ALA A 14 3.06 5.22 30.20
CA ALA A 14 1.92 5.87 29.54
C ALA A 14 2.43 6.94 28.56
N SER A 15 2.50 6.61 27.27
CA SER A 15 2.73 7.59 26.22
C SER A 15 1.45 8.42 26.03
N ILE A 16 1.54 9.69 26.37
CA ILE A 16 0.50 10.71 26.15
C ILE A 16 0.21 10.87 24.64
N ALA A 17 -0.86 10.24 24.17
CA ALA A 17 -1.48 10.60 22.90
C ALA A 17 -2.28 11.89 23.09
N ALA A 18 -1.69 13.03 22.74
CA ALA A 18 -2.39 14.30 22.70
C ALA A 18 -3.40 14.30 21.54
N CYS A 19 -4.66 14.00 21.85
CA CYS A 19 -5.77 14.32 20.95
C CYS A 19 -6.04 15.83 21.03
N ALA A 20 -5.64 16.57 20.01
CA ALA A 20 -6.19 17.91 19.80
C ALA A 20 -7.63 17.77 19.22
N PRO A 21 -8.63 18.49 19.76
CA PRO A 21 -9.96 18.50 19.16
C PRO A 21 -9.96 19.23 17.82
N TYR A 22 -10.64 18.67 16.83
CA TYR A 22 -10.97 19.35 15.57
C TYR A 22 -11.94 20.51 15.85
N PRO A 23 -11.63 21.76 15.47
CA PRO A 23 -12.66 22.79 15.44
C PRO A 23 -13.50 22.66 14.16
N GLU A 24 -14.81 22.46 14.33
CA GLU A 24 -15.80 22.67 13.27
C GLU A 24 -15.85 24.17 12.95
N GLY A 25 -15.50 24.52 11.71
CA GLY A 25 -15.43 25.91 11.25
C GLY A 25 -16.20 26.11 9.96
N THR A 26 -17.53 26.08 10.00
CA THR A 26 -18.38 26.64 8.92
C THR A 26 -18.60 28.12 9.17
N GLY A 27 -17.72 28.95 8.62
CA GLY A 27 -17.89 30.41 8.48
C GLY A 27 -17.92 30.82 7.00
N PRO A 28 -18.72 31.82 6.60
CA PRO A 28 -18.96 32.13 5.19
C PRO A 28 -17.77 32.83 4.51
N ARG A 29 -17.54 32.44 3.25
CA ARG A 29 -16.50 32.96 2.34
C ARG A 29 -16.63 34.46 2.09
N MET A 30 -15.52 35.20 2.19
CA MET A 30 -15.30 36.45 1.45
C MET A 30 -13.87 36.53 0.88
N PRO A 31 -13.68 37.24 -0.26
CA PRO A 31 -12.56 37.03 -1.16
C PRO A 31 -11.41 38.03 -0.92
N GLY A 32 -10.18 37.54 -1.12
CA GLY A 32 -9.01 38.38 -1.31
C GLY A 32 -8.07 38.44 -0.11
N MET A 33 -7.15 37.48 -0.03
CA MET A 33 -5.76 37.73 0.34
C MET A 33 -4.92 36.48 0.06
N LEU A 34 -3.76 36.73 -0.54
CA LEU A 34 -2.72 35.81 -0.98
C LEU A 34 -2.58 34.56 -0.10
N GLN A 35 -3.06 33.42 -0.58
CA GLN A 35 -2.81 32.13 0.07
C GLN A 35 -1.46 31.62 -0.43
N GLN A 36 -0.43 31.80 0.39
CA GLN A 36 0.73 30.93 0.35
C GLN A 36 0.22 29.52 0.63
N THR A 37 0.20 28.69 -0.40
CA THR A 37 -0.13 27.27 -0.29
C THR A 37 0.83 26.65 0.74
N PRO A 38 0.32 25.79 1.65
CA PRO A 38 1.19 24.97 2.51
C PRO A 38 2.22 24.23 1.65
N PRO A 39 3.43 23.92 2.16
CA PRO A 39 4.33 23.04 1.43
C PRO A 39 3.66 21.67 1.31
N GLU A 40 2.99 21.46 0.19
CA GLU A 40 2.71 20.14 -0.34
C GLU A 40 4.06 19.44 -0.36
N SER A 41 4.23 18.45 0.51
CA SER A 41 5.33 17.50 0.36
C SER A 41 5.13 16.82 -0.97
N GLN A 42 5.72 17.41 -2.00
CA GLN A 42 5.98 16.80 -3.29
C GLN A 42 6.98 15.68 -3.03
N SER A 43 6.49 14.56 -2.52
CA SER A 43 7.15 13.29 -2.77
C SER A 43 6.92 13.05 -4.26
N GLN A 44 7.88 13.50 -5.08
CA GLN A 44 8.05 13.03 -6.44
C GLN A 44 8.29 11.52 -6.33
N ALA A 45 7.22 10.76 -6.28
CA ALA A 45 7.26 9.36 -6.65
C ALA A 45 7.60 9.38 -8.14
N ASP A 46 8.81 8.94 -8.48
CA ASP A 46 9.21 8.70 -9.86
C ASP A 46 8.05 8.01 -10.59
N GLU A 47 7.50 8.67 -11.61
CA GLU A 47 6.33 8.20 -12.33
C GLU A 47 6.70 6.88 -13.03
N VAL A 48 6.32 5.75 -12.41
CA VAL A 48 6.57 4.42 -12.96
C VAL A 48 5.80 4.32 -14.29
N PRO A 49 6.50 4.16 -15.43
CA PRO A 49 5.85 4.21 -16.72
C PRO A 49 4.83 3.08 -16.89
N ALA A 50 3.65 3.42 -17.39
CA ALA A 50 2.55 2.49 -17.59
C ALA A 50 2.97 1.31 -18.50
N PRO A 51 2.39 0.11 -18.30
CA PRO A 51 2.79 -1.09 -19.04
C PRO A 51 2.36 -1.04 -20.51
N THR A 52 3.15 -1.66 -21.36
CA THR A 52 2.76 -2.03 -22.72
C THR A 52 1.77 -3.18 -22.66
N VAL A 53 0.53 -2.93 -23.11
CA VAL A 53 -0.45 -3.99 -23.35
C VAL A 53 -0.02 -4.73 -24.62
N ASP A 54 0.34 -6.00 -24.50
CA ASP A 54 0.60 -6.86 -25.66
C ASP A 54 -0.72 -7.10 -26.39
N VAL A 55 -0.89 -6.51 -27.57
CA VAL A 55 -2.18 -6.42 -28.29
C VAL A 55 -2.73 -7.78 -28.74
N ASP A 56 -1.91 -8.83 -28.75
CA ASP A 56 -2.33 -10.21 -29.08
C ASP A 56 -2.67 -11.07 -27.84
N SER A 57 -2.43 -10.56 -26.62
CA SER A 57 -2.75 -11.24 -25.36
C SER A 57 -3.72 -10.40 -24.55
N SER A 58 -4.96 -10.87 -24.38
CA SER A 58 -5.99 -10.19 -23.58
C SER A 58 -5.62 -9.98 -22.11
N VAL A 59 -4.55 -10.63 -21.64
CA VAL A 59 -3.99 -10.50 -20.29
C VAL A 59 -2.83 -9.52 -20.31
N PRO A 60 -2.90 -8.40 -19.55
CA PRO A 60 -1.81 -7.46 -19.40
C PRO A 60 -0.53 -8.13 -18.87
N VAL A 61 0.63 -7.65 -19.29
CA VAL A 61 1.93 -8.17 -18.85
C VAL A 61 2.53 -7.22 -17.81
N GLY A 62 3.05 -7.79 -16.72
CA GLY A 62 3.81 -7.04 -15.73
C GLY A 62 5.17 -6.61 -16.27
N ARG A 63 5.94 -5.87 -15.47
CA ARG A 63 7.31 -5.45 -15.84
C ARG A 63 8.31 -5.87 -14.78
N PRO A 64 9.56 -6.20 -15.13
CA PRO A 64 10.62 -6.36 -14.13
C PRO A 64 10.79 -5.07 -13.32
N THR A 65 11.18 -5.18 -12.06
CA THR A 65 11.49 -3.99 -11.26
C THR A 65 12.72 -3.26 -11.82
N PRO A 66 12.80 -1.91 -11.75
CA PRO A 66 13.92 -1.14 -12.28
C PRO A 66 15.28 -1.49 -11.66
N ASP A 67 15.26 -1.93 -10.40
CA ASP A 67 16.44 -2.37 -9.65
C ASP A 67 16.85 -3.82 -9.99
N GLY A 68 16.12 -4.51 -10.86
CA GLY A 68 16.45 -5.86 -11.32
C GLY A 68 16.32 -6.94 -10.25
N LYS A 69 15.54 -6.70 -9.19
CA LYS A 69 15.33 -7.70 -8.13
C LYS A 69 14.65 -8.95 -8.69
N LYS A 70 15.33 -10.09 -8.55
CA LYS A 70 14.80 -11.39 -8.93
C LYS A 70 13.55 -11.70 -8.11
N GLY A 71 12.56 -12.31 -8.76
CA GLY A 71 11.30 -12.67 -8.12
C GLY A 71 10.36 -11.50 -7.86
N MET A 72 10.71 -10.27 -8.26
CA MET A 72 9.84 -9.11 -8.10
C MET A 72 9.41 -8.56 -9.46
N VAL A 73 8.13 -8.24 -9.59
CA VAL A 73 7.55 -7.65 -10.81
C VAL A 73 6.62 -6.50 -10.46
N ILE A 74 6.58 -5.48 -11.29
CA ILE A 74 5.61 -4.39 -11.21
C ILE A 74 4.31 -4.86 -11.86
N SER A 75 3.22 -4.82 -11.08
CA SER A 75 1.86 -5.07 -11.55
C SER A 75 1.47 -4.06 -12.63
N PRO A 76 0.74 -4.47 -13.67
CA PRO A 76 0.23 -3.55 -14.68
C PRO A 76 -0.95 -2.69 -14.20
N TYR A 77 -1.45 -2.94 -13.00
CA TYR A 77 -2.59 -2.22 -12.44
C TYR A 77 -2.11 -1.13 -11.47
N ARG A 78 -2.73 0.06 -11.56
CA ARG A 78 -2.45 1.17 -10.64
C ARG A 78 -2.75 0.73 -9.20
N PRO A 79 -1.89 1.08 -8.22
CA PRO A 79 -0.80 2.05 -8.29
C PRO A 79 0.58 1.52 -8.76
N TYR A 80 0.62 0.42 -9.54
CA TYR A 80 1.83 -0.23 -10.04
C TYR A 80 2.69 -0.81 -8.91
N ASN A 81 2.02 -1.56 -8.04
CA ASN A 81 2.66 -2.21 -6.90
C ASN A 81 3.71 -3.22 -7.35
N VAL A 82 4.77 -3.35 -6.56
CA VAL A 82 5.76 -4.41 -6.72
C VAL A 82 5.24 -5.68 -6.05
N ILE A 83 5.13 -6.75 -6.82
CA ILE A 83 4.59 -8.05 -6.43
C ILE A 83 5.72 -9.08 -6.39
N ASP A 84 5.77 -9.85 -5.31
CA ASP A 84 6.63 -11.03 -5.21
C ASP A 84 5.99 -12.19 -5.98
N VAL A 85 6.72 -12.69 -6.98
CA VAL A 85 6.36 -13.82 -7.82
C VAL A 85 7.36 -14.97 -7.70
N THR A 86 8.08 -15.03 -6.59
CA THR A 86 8.97 -16.16 -6.27
C THR A 86 8.21 -17.48 -6.32
N GLY A 87 8.78 -18.46 -7.04
CA GLY A 87 8.16 -19.78 -7.25
C GLY A 87 7.33 -19.90 -8.53
N TYR A 88 7.02 -18.78 -9.19
CA TYR A 88 6.41 -18.76 -10.52
C TYR A 88 7.46 -18.63 -11.64
N ARG A 89 7.03 -18.84 -12.88
CA ARG A 89 7.86 -18.74 -14.09
C ARG A 89 7.39 -17.59 -14.97
N SER A 90 8.30 -17.10 -15.81
CA SER A 90 7.94 -16.19 -16.91
C SER A 90 6.83 -16.80 -17.76
N GLY A 91 5.83 -16.00 -18.11
CA GLY A 91 4.63 -16.43 -18.82
C GLY A 91 3.47 -16.93 -17.94
N ASP A 92 3.69 -17.24 -16.66
CA ASP A 92 2.59 -17.62 -15.75
C ASP A 92 1.62 -16.46 -15.56
N ILE A 93 0.34 -16.79 -15.36
CA ILE A 93 -0.71 -15.83 -15.03
C ILE A 93 -0.96 -15.87 -13.53
N VAL A 94 -0.74 -14.74 -12.87
CA VAL A 94 -0.86 -14.60 -11.41
C VAL A 94 -1.82 -13.46 -11.04
N GLY A 95 -2.41 -13.56 -9.85
CA GLY A 95 -3.28 -12.51 -9.31
C GLY A 95 -2.48 -11.41 -8.59
N ASP A 96 -2.86 -10.15 -8.81
CA ASP A 96 -2.38 -9.02 -8.02
C ASP A 96 -3.22 -8.87 -6.74
N PRO A 97 -2.68 -9.23 -5.55
CA PRO A 97 -3.44 -9.17 -4.30
C PRO A 97 -3.84 -7.75 -3.91
N SER A 98 -3.16 -6.71 -4.41
CA SER A 98 -3.53 -5.31 -4.12
C SER A 98 -4.81 -4.86 -4.83
N THR A 99 -5.27 -5.65 -5.80
CA THR A 99 -6.54 -5.42 -6.52
C THR A 99 -7.67 -6.30 -6.03
N ALA A 100 -7.39 -7.24 -5.12
CA ALA A 100 -8.37 -8.14 -4.56
C ALA A 100 -9.36 -7.39 -3.65
N SER A 101 -10.60 -7.86 -3.61
CA SER A 101 -11.53 -7.49 -2.54
C SER A 101 -11.06 -8.07 -1.22
N VAL A 102 -11.27 -7.34 -0.14
CA VAL A 102 -10.93 -7.78 1.22
C VAL A 102 -12.17 -8.41 1.86
N ASP A 103 -12.00 -9.58 2.45
CA ASP A 103 -13.03 -10.22 3.26
C ASP A 103 -13.26 -9.39 4.55
N PRO A 104 -14.47 -8.87 4.79
CA PRO A 104 -14.75 -8.03 5.96
C PRO A 104 -14.63 -8.78 7.30
N ALA A 105 -14.73 -10.11 7.32
CA ALA A 105 -14.61 -10.90 8.54
C ALA A 105 -13.16 -11.14 8.96
N THR A 106 -12.28 -11.39 7.97
CA THR A 106 -10.88 -11.77 8.22
C THR A 106 -9.89 -10.64 7.98
N GLY A 107 -10.30 -9.58 7.26
CA GLY A 107 -9.40 -8.52 6.81
C GLY A 107 -8.39 -8.98 5.76
N GLN A 108 -8.54 -10.19 5.21
CA GLN A 108 -7.60 -10.76 4.24
C GLN A 108 -8.09 -10.56 2.79
N PRO A 109 -7.18 -10.43 1.81
CA PRO A 109 -7.52 -10.46 0.39
C PRO A 109 -8.20 -11.76 -0.02
N ILE A 110 -9.26 -11.68 -0.83
CA ILE A 110 -9.95 -12.83 -1.43
C ILE A 110 -9.28 -13.14 -2.78
N PRO A 111 -8.44 -14.18 -2.91
CA PRO A 111 -7.55 -14.33 -4.06
C PRO A 111 -8.26 -14.42 -5.40
N SER A 112 -9.44 -15.05 -5.45
CA SER A 112 -10.26 -15.23 -6.67
C SER A 112 -10.81 -13.92 -7.25
N THR A 113 -10.77 -12.82 -6.49
CA THR A 113 -11.26 -11.51 -6.93
C THR A 113 -10.15 -10.60 -7.46
N SER A 114 -8.89 -11.05 -7.37
CA SER A 114 -7.74 -10.31 -7.89
C SER A 114 -7.83 -10.15 -9.40
N LYS A 115 -7.36 -9.01 -9.91
CA LYS A 115 -7.03 -8.89 -11.34
C LYS A 115 -5.78 -9.72 -11.63
N HIS A 116 -5.72 -10.27 -12.84
CA HIS A 116 -4.67 -11.21 -13.24
C HIS A 116 -3.75 -10.60 -14.30
N PHE A 117 -2.46 -10.84 -14.18
CA PHE A 117 -1.47 -10.41 -15.15
C PHE A 117 -0.47 -11.52 -15.45
N ARG A 118 0.18 -11.41 -16.60
CA ARG A 118 1.25 -12.34 -17.02
C ARG A 118 2.60 -11.86 -16.51
N ILE A 119 3.39 -12.78 -15.97
CA ILE A 119 4.79 -12.52 -15.59
C ILE A 119 5.63 -12.32 -16.87
N PRO A 120 6.46 -11.25 -16.96
CA PRO A 120 7.28 -10.96 -18.13
C PRO A 120 8.28 -12.07 -18.46
#